data_AF-A0A9X1ZRB8-F1
#
_entry.id   AF-A0A9X1ZRB8-F1
#
_cell.length_a   1.000
_cell.length_b   1.000
_cell.length_c   1.000
_cell.angle_alpha   90.00
_cell.angle_beta   90.00
_cell.angle_gamma   90.00
#
_symmetry.space_group_name_H-M   'P 1'
#
loop_
_entity.id
_entity.type
_entity.pdbx_description
1 polymer ?
#
loop_
_entity_poly.entity_id
_entity_poly.type
_entity_poly.pdbx_seq_one_letter_code
_entity_poly.pdbx_strand_id
1 'polypeptide(L)'
;MKKLFSLVLILFSAYSVFGQCNCDETISSSIWNGGFTFRSNRTYCIKGDITIRYNVTFQDNTTICIPSGSTLKIDNTINGNAASRINVNIDGNFIVPNTFPVSFNLHVFKSGNIKGLNGDNQDIQMNGNTFHLVIEEGGNYKFGNLNLNNDGRENTIENHGTMTIDGEINTRNASSALRLDNYGTIDMTGNLYFSNSAGTNTFYNYGNLTCLGVYSTDPTLHMQNAGTMSMSQNYDNTEKSVFSNCGTFKMDGNWGFNLSGLIINTGNMLIPNSSIAFSSTGKIHNYSVMSLKQIDMDPNSLIYNEGEITFSEAPNTNIRFAGPGAGEQPEHSDSKNYGRFKWPGTQSNQSGWARGNLNFVTTTPNSVNDNSPNNSNGMFGQWNSINFDDSVRFGNCTSCTVITQYEQCANADGTWPAIRPSYDCIPVNRHVRTHL
;
A
#
# COMPACT_ATOMS: atom_id res chain seq x y z
N MET A 1 41.64 6.19 57.79
CA MET A 1 40.92 5.21 56.95
C MET A 1 40.72 5.82 55.57
N LYS A 2 41.38 5.21 54.57
CA LYS A 2 41.06 5.10 53.12
C LYS A 2 40.26 6.29 52.53
N LYS A 3 40.81 7.22 51.73
CA LYS A 3 41.52 7.04 50.45
C LYS A 3 41.01 5.80 49.69
N LEU A 4 39.94 5.96 48.92
CA LEU A 4 39.60 5.28 47.65
C LEU A 4 38.08 5.48 47.40
N PHE A 5 37.68 6.54 46.71
CA PHE A 5 36.35 6.63 46.10
C PHE A 5 36.38 7.54 44.87
N SER A 6 37.48 7.48 44.12
CA SER A 6 37.69 8.23 42.88
C SER A 6 38.51 7.39 41.90
N LEU A 7 38.02 6.19 41.61
CA LEU A 7 38.42 5.32 40.50
C LEU A 7 37.42 4.15 40.53
N VAL A 8 37.00 3.63 39.38
CA VAL A 8 35.94 2.60 39.19
C VAL A 8 34.53 3.16 38.96
N LEU A 9 34.37 3.94 37.88
CA LEU A 9 33.35 3.66 36.85
C LEU A 9 33.71 4.36 35.51
N ILE A 10 34.99 4.39 35.16
CA ILE A 10 35.49 4.70 33.82
C ILE A 10 36.19 3.44 33.33
N LEU A 11 35.43 2.35 33.17
CA LEU A 11 35.87 1.07 32.62
C LEU A 11 34.62 0.23 32.39
N PHE A 12 33.91 0.59 31.32
CA PHE A 12 33.06 -0.22 30.41
C PHE A 12 32.12 0.71 29.62
N SER A 13 32.59 1.89 29.21
CA SER A 13 32.18 2.51 27.96
C SER A 13 33.14 2.10 26.85
N ALA A 14 33.48 0.80 26.81
CA ALA A 14 33.68 0.18 25.51
C ALA A 14 32.27 0.07 24.95
N TYR A 15 31.84 1.11 24.24
CA TYR A 15 30.94 0.88 23.12
C TYR A 15 31.68 -0.15 22.26
N SER A 16 31.40 -1.43 22.49
CA SER A 16 31.53 -2.42 21.44
C SER A 16 30.53 -1.96 20.40
N VAL A 17 30.99 -1.08 19.51
CA VAL A 17 30.48 -1.04 18.14
C VAL A 17 30.68 -2.48 17.70
N PHE A 18 29.61 -3.27 17.77
CA PHE A 18 29.61 -4.58 17.15
C PHE A 18 30.06 -4.31 15.72
N GLY A 19 31.23 -4.84 15.34
CA GLY A 19 31.62 -4.80 13.94
C GLY A 19 30.47 -5.41 13.17
N GLN A 20 29.87 -4.65 12.25
CA GLN A 20 28.71 -5.08 11.46
C GLN A 20 28.90 -6.46 10.83
N CYS A 21 30.15 -6.85 10.60
CA CYS A 21 30.53 -8.17 10.15
C CYS A 21 31.92 -8.58 10.68
N ASN A 22 32.18 -9.89 10.70
CA ASN A 22 33.54 -10.42 10.74
C ASN A 22 34.15 -10.34 9.33
N CYS A 23 35.17 -9.51 9.16
CA CYS A 23 35.75 -9.20 7.85
C CYS A 23 36.80 -10.22 7.43
N ASP A 24 36.71 -10.77 6.22
CA ASP A 24 37.81 -11.50 5.58
C ASP A 24 38.82 -10.54 4.95
N GLU A 25 38.32 -9.42 4.42
CA GLU A 25 39.12 -8.36 3.80
C GLU A 25 38.61 -6.98 4.22
N THR A 26 39.54 -6.02 4.37
CA THR A 26 39.21 -4.62 4.64
C THR A 26 39.69 -3.75 3.48
N ILE A 27 38.79 -2.98 2.89
CA ILE A 27 39.10 -1.98 1.86
C ILE A 27 39.22 -0.63 2.55
N SER A 28 40.45 -0.10 2.58
CA SER A 28 40.80 1.14 3.30
C SER A 28 41.43 2.22 2.41
N SER A 29 41.50 1.97 1.10
CA SER A 29 41.94 2.95 0.09
C SER A 29 41.11 2.82 -1.18
N SER A 30 40.89 3.96 -1.83
CA SER A 30 40.17 4.02 -3.11
C SER A 30 40.95 3.29 -4.22
N ILE A 31 40.21 2.67 -5.15
CA ILE A 31 40.77 1.88 -6.24
C ILE A 31 40.61 2.67 -7.54
N TRP A 32 41.73 3.25 -7.95
CA TRP A 32 41.80 4.17 -9.08
C TRP A 32 42.23 3.53 -10.40
N ASN A 33 42.70 2.28 -10.42
CA ASN A 33 43.17 1.61 -11.63
C ASN A 33 42.94 0.10 -11.51
N GLY A 34 42.50 -0.53 -12.61
CA GLY A 34 42.19 -1.96 -12.64
C GLY A 34 40.90 -2.26 -11.87
N GLY A 35 39.92 -2.87 -12.54
CA GLY A 35 38.65 -3.23 -11.90
C GLY A 35 38.83 -4.02 -10.60
N PHE A 36 37.80 -4.04 -9.75
CA PHE A 36 37.84 -4.76 -8.48
C PHE A 36 36.88 -5.94 -8.49
N THR A 37 37.35 -7.10 -8.06
CA THR A 37 36.51 -8.29 -7.91
C THR A 37 36.27 -8.58 -6.45
N PHE A 38 35.01 -8.45 -6.02
CA PHE A 38 34.56 -9.03 -4.77
C PHE A 38 34.41 -10.54 -4.96
N ARG A 39 35.26 -11.32 -4.28
CA ARG A 39 35.38 -12.75 -4.49
C ARG A 39 34.31 -13.53 -3.74
N SER A 40 34.00 -14.72 -4.26
CA SER A 40 32.99 -15.58 -3.66
C SER A 40 33.30 -15.98 -2.23
N ASN A 41 32.25 -16.13 -1.42
CA ASN A 41 32.33 -16.58 -0.03
C ASN A 41 33.25 -15.72 0.84
N ARG A 42 33.27 -14.41 0.59
CA ARG A 42 34.05 -13.45 1.38
C ARG A 42 33.21 -12.30 1.88
N THR A 43 33.61 -11.80 3.04
CA THR A 43 33.08 -10.61 3.68
C THR A 43 34.08 -9.47 3.59
N TYR A 44 33.66 -8.37 2.97
CA TYR A 44 34.46 -7.17 2.76
C TYR A 44 33.97 -6.04 3.65
N CYS A 45 34.87 -5.44 4.41
CA CYS A 45 34.56 -4.29 5.26
C CYS A 45 35.16 -3.01 4.69
N ILE A 46 34.33 -1.98 4.60
CA ILE A 46 34.73 -0.66 4.10
C ILE A 46 35.22 0.19 5.27
N LYS A 47 36.34 0.89 5.09
CA LYS A 47 36.88 1.81 6.10
C LYS A 47 37.20 3.15 5.47
N GLY A 48 36.40 4.17 5.82
CA GLY A 48 36.53 5.53 5.30
C GLY A 48 35.75 5.73 4.00
N ASP A 49 36.13 6.75 3.25
CA ASP A 49 35.50 7.09 1.97
C ASP A 49 36.23 6.41 0.81
N ILE A 50 35.64 5.32 0.33
CA ILE A 50 36.20 4.46 -0.71
C ILE A 50 35.45 4.68 -2.01
N THR A 51 36.18 5.03 -3.06
CA THR A 51 35.68 5.02 -4.44
C THR A 51 36.37 3.91 -5.22
N ILE A 52 35.58 3.07 -5.91
CA ILE A 52 36.06 2.15 -6.93
C ILE A 52 35.67 2.74 -8.29
N ARG A 53 36.67 3.23 -9.04
CA ARG A 53 36.44 3.99 -10.28
C ARG A 53 36.28 3.14 -11.53
N TYR A 54 36.74 1.90 -11.49
CA TYR A 54 36.67 0.96 -12.60
C TYR A 54 35.58 -0.08 -12.35
N ASN A 55 35.38 -0.95 -13.34
CA ASN A 55 34.41 -2.03 -13.26
C ASN A 55 34.55 -2.83 -11.96
N VAL A 56 33.42 -2.98 -11.26
CA VAL A 56 33.30 -3.90 -10.13
C VAL A 56 32.72 -5.20 -10.64
N THR A 57 33.30 -6.32 -10.24
CA THR A 57 32.75 -7.66 -10.50
C THR A 57 32.38 -8.31 -9.17
N PHE A 58 31.13 -8.74 -9.06
CA PHE A 58 30.66 -9.53 -7.95
C PHE A 58 30.67 -11.01 -8.30
N GLN A 59 31.27 -11.82 -7.44
CA GLN A 59 31.12 -13.27 -7.45
C GLN A 59 30.09 -13.71 -6.40
N ASP A 60 29.56 -14.93 -6.55
CA ASP A 60 28.46 -15.43 -5.73
C ASP A 60 28.80 -15.50 -4.23
N ASN A 61 27.80 -15.26 -3.39
CA ASN A 61 27.89 -15.29 -1.94
C ASN A 61 28.93 -14.32 -1.37
N THR A 62 28.95 -13.09 -1.90
CA THR A 62 29.74 -11.98 -1.38
C THR A 62 28.93 -11.24 -0.31
N THR A 63 29.59 -10.82 0.77
CA THR A 63 29.03 -9.88 1.75
C THR A 63 29.87 -8.61 1.81
N ILE A 64 29.23 -7.44 1.82
CA ILE A 64 29.88 -6.13 1.99
C ILE A 64 29.29 -5.43 3.20
N CYS A 65 30.14 -4.82 4.02
CA CYS A 65 29.73 -4.13 5.23
C CYS A 65 30.29 -2.70 5.22
N ILE A 66 29.37 -1.74 5.24
CA ILE A 66 29.66 -0.31 5.14
C ILE A 66 29.30 0.33 6.49
N PRO A 67 30.27 0.51 7.40
CA PRO A 67 30.01 1.03 8.73
C PRO A 67 29.60 2.49 8.72
N SER A 68 28.95 2.90 9.81
CA SER A 68 28.55 4.29 10.02
C SER A 68 29.76 5.22 9.87
N GLY A 69 29.57 6.33 9.16
CA GLY A 69 30.64 7.28 8.82
C GLY A 69 31.59 6.85 7.70
N SER A 70 31.36 5.69 7.05
CA SER A 70 32.09 5.28 5.85
C SER A 70 31.22 5.39 4.60
N THR A 71 31.88 5.47 3.44
CA THR A 71 31.22 5.53 2.13
C THR A 71 31.84 4.51 1.21
N LEU A 72 31.02 3.71 0.54
CA LEU A 72 31.42 2.96 -0.64
C LEU A 72 30.74 3.56 -1.86
N LYS A 73 31.54 4.07 -2.79
CA LYS A 73 31.10 4.57 -4.08
C LYS A 73 31.61 3.64 -5.19
N ILE A 74 30.69 3.06 -5.95
CA ILE A 74 30.98 2.39 -7.22
C ILE A 74 30.70 3.40 -8.33
N ASP A 75 31.76 3.96 -8.91
CA ASP A 75 31.70 5.10 -9.84
C ASP A 75 31.65 4.65 -11.32
N ASN A 76 31.31 3.39 -11.56
CA ASN A 76 31.31 2.76 -12.87
C ASN A 76 30.40 1.53 -12.87
N THR A 77 30.55 0.63 -13.85
CA THR A 77 29.70 -0.54 -14.05
C THR A 77 29.90 -1.62 -12.99
N ILE A 78 28.79 -2.19 -12.53
CA ILE A 78 28.74 -3.45 -11.80
C ILE A 78 28.58 -4.60 -12.81
N ASN A 79 29.35 -5.67 -12.64
CA ASN A 79 29.29 -6.90 -13.42
C ASN A 79 29.08 -8.10 -12.49
N GLY A 80 28.51 -9.17 -13.04
CA GLY A 80 28.36 -10.44 -12.34
C GLY A 80 27.30 -11.32 -13.01
N ASN A 81 27.03 -12.48 -12.43
CA ASN A 81 25.99 -13.38 -12.89
C ASN A 81 24.66 -13.05 -12.19
N ALA A 82 23.53 -13.08 -12.91
CA ALA A 82 22.22 -12.80 -12.34
C ALA A 82 21.85 -13.67 -11.13
N ALA A 83 22.33 -14.92 -11.08
CA ALA A 83 22.15 -15.84 -9.97
C ALA A 83 23.09 -15.59 -8.78
N SER A 84 24.13 -14.78 -8.93
CA SER A 84 25.06 -14.46 -7.84
C SER A 84 24.36 -13.62 -6.78
N ARG A 85 24.38 -14.10 -5.54
CA ARG A 85 23.75 -13.45 -4.37
C ARG A 85 24.75 -12.58 -3.63
N ILE A 86 24.43 -11.30 -3.52
CA ILE A 86 25.29 -10.29 -2.91
C ILE A 86 24.56 -9.66 -1.73
N ASN A 87 25.12 -9.81 -0.54
CA ASN A 87 24.61 -9.17 0.67
C ASN A 87 25.36 -7.85 0.90
N VAL A 88 24.63 -6.76 1.14
CA VAL A 88 25.22 -5.47 1.47
C VAL A 88 24.57 -4.92 2.72
N ASN A 89 25.36 -4.80 3.79
CA ASN A 89 24.98 -4.23 5.07
C ASN A 89 25.43 -2.77 5.11
N ILE A 90 24.47 -1.85 5.25
CA ILE A 90 24.66 -0.42 5.00
C ILE A 90 24.26 0.37 6.24
N ASP A 91 25.23 0.77 7.07
CA ASP A 91 25.05 1.80 8.10
C ASP A 91 25.69 3.12 7.71
N GLY A 92 26.62 3.11 6.75
CA GLY A 92 27.20 4.29 6.13
C GLY A 92 26.49 4.64 4.83
N ASN A 93 27.25 5.06 3.81
CA ASN A 93 26.72 5.45 2.51
C ASN A 93 27.10 4.45 1.42
N PHE A 94 26.13 3.98 0.65
CA PHE A 94 26.35 3.19 -0.56
C PHE A 94 25.89 3.97 -1.80
N ILE A 95 26.84 4.32 -2.66
CA ILE A 95 26.59 5.10 -3.88
C ILE A 95 26.89 4.22 -5.09
N VAL A 96 25.90 4.07 -5.97
CA VAL A 96 25.86 2.98 -6.96
C VAL A 96 25.45 3.44 -8.36
N PRO A 97 25.92 2.76 -9.43
CA PRO A 97 25.43 2.99 -10.77
C PRO A 97 23.96 2.58 -10.91
N ASN A 98 23.37 2.86 -12.07
CA ASN A 98 21.95 2.64 -12.35
C ASN A 98 21.56 1.16 -12.51
N THR A 99 22.50 0.27 -12.83
CA THR A 99 22.17 -1.13 -13.19
C THR A 99 22.83 -2.12 -12.24
N PHE A 100 22.02 -3.06 -11.75
CA PHE A 100 22.46 -4.17 -10.91
C PHE A 100 22.21 -5.52 -11.60
N PRO A 101 23.25 -6.12 -12.21
CA PRO A 101 23.12 -7.39 -12.95
C PRO A 101 23.16 -8.64 -12.07
N VAL A 102 23.21 -8.51 -10.74
CA VAL A 102 23.32 -9.61 -9.76
C VAL A 102 22.18 -9.53 -8.76
N SER A 103 21.91 -10.63 -8.05
CA SER A 103 20.84 -10.68 -7.04
C SER A 103 21.29 -9.99 -5.76
N PHE A 104 20.70 -8.83 -5.44
CA PHE A 104 21.06 -8.06 -4.26
C PHE A 104 20.13 -8.34 -3.07
N ASN A 105 20.75 -8.53 -1.92
CA ASN A 105 20.15 -8.45 -0.60
C ASN A 105 20.72 -7.21 0.08
N LEU A 106 19.96 -6.12 0.09
CA LEU A 106 20.35 -4.85 0.68
C LEU A 106 19.70 -4.73 2.06
N HIS A 107 20.52 -4.47 3.08
CA HIS A 107 20.05 -4.16 4.43
C HIS A 107 20.55 -2.77 4.80
N VAL A 108 19.64 -1.80 4.82
CA VAL A 108 19.89 -0.41 5.17
C VAL A 108 19.54 -0.22 6.64
N PHE A 109 20.55 -0.09 7.49
CA PHE A 109 20.39 0.11 8.93
C PHE A 109 20.03 1.57 9.25
N LYS A 110 19.79 1.85 10.54
CA LYS A 110 19.34 3.15 11.06
C LYS A 110 20.10 4.39 10.58
N SER A 111 21.42 4.33 10.35
CA SER A 111 22.19 5.45 9.79
C SER A 111 22.55 5.29 8.32
N GLY A 112 22.12 4.18 7.72
CA GLY A 112 22.41 3.80 6.36
C GLY A 112 21.72 4.70 5.35
N ASN A 113 22.45 4.98 4.27
CA ASN A 113 21.93 5.64 3.09
C ASN A 113 22.38 4.90 1.84
N ILE A 114 21.42 4.65 0.94
CA ILE A 114 21.71 4.19 -0.42
C ILE A 114 21.11 5.16 -1.44
N LYS A 115 21.92 5.54 -2.44
CA LYS A 115 21.53 6.50 -3.49
C LYS A 115 22.28 6.30 -4.79
N GLY A 116 21.78 6.92 -5.85
CA GLY A 116 22.36 6.85 -7.19
C GLY A 116 23.64 7.66 -7.37
N LEU A 117 24.48 7.20 -8.29
CA LEU A 117 25.72 7.86 -8.69
C LEU A 117 25.47 9.26 -9.26
N ASN A 118 24.41 9.41 -10.05
CA ASN A 118 24.01 10.66 -10.69
C ASN A 118 23.01 11.48 -9.85
N GLY A 119 23.00 11.26 -8.54
CA GLY A 119 22.11 11.93 -7.61
C GLY A 119 20.83 11.15 -7.33
N ASP A 120 19.92 11.83 -6.63
CA ASP A 120 18.73 11.22 -6.02
C ASP A 120 17.69 10.77 -7.05
N ASN A 121 17.66 11.40 -8.24
CA ASN A 121 16.69 11.10 -9.29
C ASN A 121 17.16 9.99 -10.23
N GLN A 122 18.27 9.31 -9.91
CA GLN A 122 18.79 8.24 -10.76
C GLN A 122 17.86 7.03 -10.70
N ASP A 123 17.42 6.57 -11.86
CA ASP A 123 16.71 5.30 -11.98
C ASP A 123 17.61 4.11 -11.64
N ILE A 124 17.02 3.13 -10.98
CA ILE A 124 17.66 1.85 -10.69
C ILE A 124 16.97 0.73 -11.45
N GLN A 125 17.79 -0.13 -12.04
CA GLN A 125 17.38 -1.31 -12.74
C GLN A 125 17.96 -2.56 -12.07
N MET A 126 17.08 -3.40 -11.52
CA MET A 126 17.40 -4.69 -10.92
C MET A 126 17.25 -5.79 -11.95
N ASN A 127 18.36 -6.39 -12.39
CA ASN A 127 18.40 -7.45 -13.41
C ASN A 127 18.84 -8.82 -12.84
N GLY A 128 19.30 -8.87 -11.58
CA GLY A 128 19.60 -10.14 -10.90
C GLY A 128 18.35 -10.96 -10.68
N ASN A 129 18.48 -12.29 -10.56
CA ASN A 129 17.34 -13.21 -10.42
C ASN A 129 16.40 -12.86 -9.26
N THR A 130 16.89 -12.28 -8.17
CA THR A 130 16.04 -11.77 -7.07
C THR A 130 16.53 -10.41 -6.58
N PHE A 131 15.64 -9.70 -5.91
CA PHE A 131 15.96 -8.47 -5.20
C PHE A 131 15.27 -8.47 -3.83
N HIS A 132 16.06 -8.25 -2.78
CA HIS A 132 15.59 -8.13 -1.41
C HIS A 132 16.13 -6.84 -0.81
N LEU A 133 15.25 -6.00 -0.28
CA LEU A 133 15.58 -4.75 0.38
C LEU A 133 14.92 -4.70 1.75
N VAL A 134 15.72 -4.48 2.78
CA VAL A 134 15.26 -4.18 4.14
C VAL A 134 15.77 -2.79 4.50
N ILE A 135 14.88 -1.91 4.94
CA ILE A 135 15.21 -0.58 5.46
C ILE A 135 14.75 -0.55 6.91
N GLU A 136 15.68 -0.44 7.86
CA GLU A 136 15.36 -0.30 9.28
C GLU A 136 14.86 1.10 9.63
N GLU A 137 14.27 1.24 10.82
CA GLU A 137 13.87 2.53 11.36
C GLU A 137 15.05 3.52 11.36
N GLY A 138 14.88 4.65 10.66
CA GLY A 138 15.89 5.69 10.46
C GLY A 138 16.76 5.51 9.21
N GLY A 139 16.80 4.32 8.61
CA GLY A 139 17.46 4.06 7.34
C GLY A 139 16.77 4.77 6.17
N ASN A 140 17.54 5.09 5.12
CA ASN A 140 17.06 5.88 3.99
C ASN A 140 17.42 5.25 2.63
N TYR A 141 16.42 5.09 1.78
CA TYR A 141 16.55 4.68 0.38
C TYR A 141 16.00 5.78 -0.51
N LYS A 142 16.78 6.28 -1.49
CA LYS A 142 16.31 7.33 -2.41
C LYS A 142 16.80 7.16 -3.84
N PHE A 143 15.86 7.06 -4.78
CA PHE A 143 16.12 6.89 -6.21
C PHE A 143 15.01 7.51 -7.08
N GLY A 144 15.25 7.62 -8.40
CA GLY A 144 14.27 8.03 -9.41
C GLY A 144 13.17 6.98 -9.56
N ASN A 145 13.32 6.10 -10.55
CA ASN A 145 12.49 4.89 -10.69
C ASN A 145 13.16 3.66 -10.05
N LEU A 146 12.37 2.75 -9.49
CA LEU A 146 12.79 1.39 -9.16
C LEU A 146 12.22 0.41 -10.18
N ASN A 147 13.06 -0.07 -11.08
CA ASN A 147 12.68 -0.98 -12.16
C ASN A 147 13.11 -2.41 -11.82
N LEU A 148 12.12 -3.28 -11.58
CA LEU A 148 12.32 -4.71 -11.38
C LEU A 148 12.24 -5.38 -12.76
N ASN A 149 13.40 -5.53 -13.40
CA ASN A 149 13.56 -6.17 -14.71
C ASN A 149 14.26 -7.52 -14.56
N ASN A 150 13.78 -8.32 -13.62
CA ASN A 150 14.32 -9.63 -13.33
C ASN A 150 13.29 -10.74 -13.55
N ASP A 151 13.79 -11.97 -13.60
CA ASP A 151 12.95 -13.17 -13.65
C ASP A 151 12.59 -13.67 -12.23
N GLY A 152 12.67 -12.78 -11.26
CA GLY A 152 12.41 -13.06 -9.85
C GLY A 152 10.93 -13.18 -9.59
N ARG A 153 10.49 -14.43 -9.36
CA ARG A 153 9.09 -14.70 -9.00
C ARG A 153 8.67 -14.07 -7.67
N GLU A 154 9.64 -13.67 -6.82
CA GLU A 154 9.38 -12.95 -5.57
C GLU A 154 10.54 -11.98 -5.27
N ASN A 155 10.35 -10.70 -5.59
CA ASN A 155 11.17 -9.61 -5.05
C ASN A 155 10.54 -9.14 -3.74
N THR A 156 11.35 -8.77 -2.75
CA THR A 156 10.82 -8.31 -1.45
C THR A 156 11.36 -6.94 -1.06
N ILE A 157 10.48 -6.07 -0.59
CA ILE A 157 10.85 -4.80 0.04
C ILE A 157 10.17 -4.76 1.40
N GLU A 158 10.97 -4.61 2.46
CA GLU A 158 10.51 -4.41 3.82
C GLU A 158 11.02 -3.06 4.32
N ASN A 159 10.10 -2.11 4.49
CA ASN A 159 10.44 -0.73 4.87
C ASN A 159 9.93 -0.38 6.27
N HIS A 160 10.84 -0.24 7.22
CA HIS A 160 10.61 0.35 8.55
C HIS A 160 11.15 1.78 8.65
N GLY A 161 11.93 2.23 7.67
CA GLY A 161 12.54 3.56 7.60
C GLY A 161 11.83 4.49 6.62
N THR A 162 12.62 5.19 5.81
CA THR A 162 12.12 6.08 4.75
C THR A 162 12.59 5.60 3.39
N MET A 163 11.62 5.37 2.49
CA MET A 163 11.86 5.08 1.09
C MET A 163 11.26 6.20 0.23
N THR A 164 12.11 6.90 -0.51
CA THR A 164 11.69 7.97 -1.43
C THR A 164 11.95 7.56 -2.87
N ILE A 165 10.92 7.63 -3.70
CA ILE A 165 10.98 7.30 -5.14
C ILE A 165 10.49 8.52 -5.91
N ASP A 166 11.40 9.22 -6.60
CA ASP A 166 11.06 10.43 -7.38
C ASP A 166 10.34 10.12 -8.71
N GLY A 167 10.04 8.84 -8.95
CA GLY A 167 9.21 8.36 -10.05
C GLY A 167 8.40 7.12 -9.66
N GLU A 168 8.57 6.03 -10.40
CA GLU A 168 7.74 4.83 -10.34
C GLU A 168 8.45 3.63 -9.70
N ILE A 169 7.66 2.74 -9.07
CA ILE A 169 8.06 1.34 -8.88
C ILE A 169 7.44 0.53 -10.01
N ASN A 170 8.27 -0.15 -10.79
CA ASN A 170 7.88 -0.80 -12.04
C ASN A 170 8.17 -2.31 -12.01
N THR A 171 7.12 -3.15 -12.05
CA THR A 171 7.22 -4.61 -12.32
C THR A 171 6.79 -4.92 -13.76
N ARG A 172 7.53 -4.38 -14.73
CA ARG A 172 7.20 -4.50 -16.16
C ARG A 172 7.60 -5.83 -16.80
N ASN A 173 8.52 -6.58 -16.18
CA ASN A 173 8.85 -7.91 -16.65
C ASN A 173 7.75 -8.88 -16.20
N ALA A 174 7.12 -9.58 -17.16
CA ALA A 174 6.06 -10.54 -16.90
C ALA A 174 6.52 -11.72 -16.03
N SER A 175 7.82 -11.93 -15.83
CA SER A 175 8.36 -12.94 -14.91
C SER A 175 8.53 -12.44 -13.47
N SER A 176 8.42 -11.13 -13.24
CA SER A 176 8.72 -10.47 -11.97
C SER A 176 7.45 -10.26 -11.14
N ALA A 177 7.48 -10.66 -9.87
CA ALA A 177 6.49 -10.21 -8.88
C ALA A 177 7.16 -9.54 -7.69
N LEU A 178 6.41 -8.68 -7.00
CA LEU A 178 6.86 -7.89 -5.86
C LEU A 178 5.95 -8.16 -4.65
N ARG A 179 6.60 -8.45 -3.52
CA ARG A 179 6.03 -8.29 -2.19
C ARG A 179 6.61 -7.04 -1.55
N LEU A 180 5.76 -6.11 -1.15
CA LEU A 180 6.17 -4.89 -0.46
C LEU A 180 5.43 -4.77 0.87
N ASP A 181 6.18 -4.74 1.96
CA ASP A 181 5.71 -4.54 3.32
C ASP A 181 6.22 -3.17 3.83
N ASN A 182 5.30 -2.22 4.05
CA ASN A 182 5.62 -0.89 4.54
C ASN A 182 5.13 -0.69 5.98
N TYR A 183 6.08 -0.56 6.91
CA TYR A 183 5.85 -0.16 8.31
C TYR A 183 6.27 1.29 8.58
N GLY A 184 7.17 1.84 7.75
CA GLY A 184 7.69 3.20 7.84
C GLY A 184 6.98 4.19 6.92
N THR A 185 7.76 5.00 6.21
CA THR A 185 7.26 5.95 5.21
C THR A 185 7.74 5.58 3.82
N ILE A 186 6.81 5.48 2.88
CA ILE A 186 7.08 5.48 1.45
C ILE A 186 6.51 6.78 0.87
N ASP A 187 7.37 7.56 0.25
CA ASP A 187 7.02 8.81 -0.42
C ASP A 187 7.38 8.72 -1.91
N MET A 188 6.35 8.71 -2.76
CA MET A 188 6.51 8.58 -4.21
C MET A 188 5.83 9.73 -4.93
N THR A 189 6.52 10.31 -5.91
CA THR A 189 5.94 11.31 -6.82
C THR A 189 5.34 10.69 -8.07
N GLY A 190 5.65 9.42 -8.37
CA GLY A 190 5.09 8.65 -9.47
C GLY A 190 4.25 7.46 -9.00
N ASN A 191 4.06 6.51 -9.90
CA ASN A 191 3.08 5.43 -9.76
C ASN A 191 3.67 4.14 -9.17
N LEU A 192 2.80 3.36 -8.54
CA LEU A 192 3.01 1.92 -8.42
C LEU A 192 2.47 1.27 -9.69
N TYR A 193 3.35 0.69 -10.50
CA TYR A 193 3.00 0.10 -11.78
C TYR A 193 3.20 -1.42 -11.77
N PHE A 194 2.10 -2.15 -11.95
CA PHE A 194 2.08 -3.61 -12.00
C PHE A 194 1.61 -4.10 -13.36
N SER A 195 2.46 -4.89 -14.03
CA SER A 195 2.08 -5.57 -15.28
C SER A 195 2.02 -7.08 -15.10
N ASN A 196 1.25 -7.73 -15.97
CA ASN A 196 0.95 -9.17 -16.01
C ASN A 196 2.14 -10.04 -15.53
N SER A 197 2.19 -10.32 -14.23
CA SER A 197 3.31 -11.03 -13.62
C SER A 197 3.06 -12.54 -13.56
N ALA A 198 4.15 -13.30 -13.49
CA ALA A 198 4.14 -14.76 -13.35
C ALA A 198 3.93 -15.20 -11.89
N GLY A 199 3.90 -14.25 -10.95
CA GLY A 199 3.69 -14.45 -9.52
C GLY A 199 2.51 -13.59 -9.03
N THR A 200 2.37 -13.48 -7.72
CA THR A 200 1.36 -12.60 -7.10
C THR A 200 2.04 -11.32 -6.63
N ASN A 201 1.59 -10.17 -7.11
CA ASN A 201 2.02 -8.89 -6.55
C ASN A 201 1.24 -8.63 -5.25
N THR A 202 1.97 -8.50 -4.13
CA THR A 202 1.37 -8.26 -2.81
C THR A 202 1.91 -6.98 -2.20
N PHE A 203 1.02 -6.17 -1.64
CA PHE A 203 1.37 -4.91 -1.01
C PHE A 203 0.67 -4.76 0.33
N TYR A 204 1.45 -4.57 1.39
CA TYR A 204 0.96 -4.37 2.75
C TYR A 204 1.45 -3.02 3.26
N ASN A 205 0.52 -2.10 3.53
CA ASN A 205 0.83 -0.81 4.14
C ASN A 205 0.30 -0.73 5.56
N TYR A 206 1.22 -0.76 6.52
CA TYR A 206 0.98 -0.51 7.94
C TYR A 206 1.43 0.91 8.35
N GLY A 207 2.34 1.51 7.60
CA GLY A 207 2.88 2.86 7.83
C GLY A 207 2.19 3.95 7.01
N ASN A 208 2.98 4.90 6.50
CA ASN A 208 2.50 5.97 5.63
C ASN A 208 2.96 5.72 4.18
N LEU A 209 2.04 5.76 3.24
CA LEU A 209 2.31 5.73 1.80
C LEU A 209 1.72 6.96 1.13
N THR A 210 2.53 7.66 0.34
CA THR A 210 2.06 8.63 -0.65
C THR A 210 2.54 8.19 -2.02
N CYS A 211 1.64 8.16 -3.01
CA CYS A 211 2.00 7.94 -4.40
C CYS A 211 1.10 8.74 -5.35
N LEU A 212 1.49 8.80 -6.62
CA LEU A 212 0.67 9.44 -7.65
C LEU A 212 -0.60 8.62 -7.87
N GLY A 213 -0.47 7.35 -8.27
CA GLY A 213 -1.57 6.40 -8.43
C GLY A 213 -1.08 4.95 -8.42
N VAL A 214 -2.02 4.03 -8.63
CA VAL A 214 -1.75 2.61 -8.84
C VAL A 214 -2.29 2.22 -10.20
N TYR A 215 -1.40 1.77 -11.07
CA TYR A 215 -1.75 1.29 -12.39
C TYR A 215 -1.47 -0.20 -12.47
N SER A 216 -2.52 -1.01 -12.52
CA SER A 216 -2.39 -2.45 -12.63
C SER A 216 -3.12 -3.01 -13.84
N THR A 217 -2.37 -3.75 -14.66
CA THR A 217 -2.92 -4.69 -15.65
C THR A 217 -2.79 -6.14 -15.16
N ASP A 218 -2.34 -6.33 -13.93
CA ASP A 218 -2.06 -7.63 -13.36
C ASP A 218 -3.31 -8.22 -12.65
N PRO A 219 -3.80 -9.40 -13.08
CA PRO A 219 -4.88 -10.12 -12.38
C PRO A 219 -4.56 -10.49 -10.94
N THR A 220 -3.31 -10.45 -10.52
CA THR A 220 -2.87 -10.97 -9.22
C THR A 220 -2.54 -9.89 -8.19
N LEU A 221 -2.80 -8.60 -8.48
CA LEU A 221 -2.50 -7.53 -7.53
C LEU A 221 -3.41 -7.59 -6.29
N HIS A 222 -2.81 -7.85 -5.14
CA HIS A 222 -3.46 -7.96 -3.83
C HIS A 222 -2.86 -6.93 -2.86
N MET A 223 -3.68 -5.98 -2.40
CA MET A 223 -3.23 -4.87 -1.57
C MET A 223 -4.01 -4.81 -0.26
N GLN A 224 -3.31 -4.56 0.85
CA GLN A 224 -3.88 -4.26 2.15
C GLN A 224 -3.33 -2.93 2.67
N ASN A 225 -4.22 -2.03 3.07
CA ASN A 225 -3.90 -0.79 3.76
C ASN A 225 -4.47 -0.80 5.18
N ALA A 226 -3.60 -0.94 6.17
CA ALA A 226 -3.89 -0.79 7.60
C ALA A 226 -3.38 0.55 8.17
N GLY A 227 -2.43 1.21 7.47
CA GLY A 227 -1.87 2.51 7.83
C GLY A 227 -2.59 3.69 7.16
N THR A 228 -1.81 4.67 6.70
CA THR A 228 -2.30 5.78 5.89
C THR A 228 -1.78 5.65 4.46
N MET A 229 -2.67 5.76 3.48
CA MET A 229 -2.35 5.75 2.06
C MET A 229 -3.01 6.95 1.40
N SER A 230 -2.23 7.75 0.67
CA SER A 230 -2.70 8.93 -0.07
C SER A 230 -2.33 8.84 -1.54
N MET A 231 -3.30 9.08 -2.41
CA MET A 231 -3.14 9.12 -3.88
C MET A 231 -3.63 10.43 -4.46
N SER A 232 -3.10 10.81 -5.61
CA SER A 232 -3.53 12.02 -6.35
C SER A 232 -4.03 11.73 -7.77
N GLN A 233 -3.95 10.48 -8.21
CA GLN A 233 -4.46 9.94 -9.48
C GLN A 233 -5.14 8.59 -9.26
N ASN A 234 -5.52 7.94 -10.36
CA ASN A 234 -6.37 6.75 -10.38
C ASN A 234 -5.76 5.54 -9.68
N TYR A 235 -6.65 4.69 -9.17
CA TYR A 235 -6.42 3.28 -8.89
C TYR A 235 -7.09 2.45 -9.99
N ASP A 236 -6.27 1.83 -10.83
CA ASP A 236 -6.71 0.91 -11.88
C ASP A 236 -6.43 -0.53 -11.46
N ASN A 237 -7.44 -1.39 -11.53
CA ASN A 237 -7.29 -2.81 -11.23
C ASN A 237 -8.00 -3.71 -12.24
N THR A 238 -7.85 -5.03 -12.05
CA THR A 238 -8.45 -6.04 -12.91
C THR A 238 -9.36 -6.96 -12.08
N GLU A 239 -10.14 -7.83 -12.73
CA GLU A 239 -11.22 -8.62 -12.12
C GLU A 239 -10.82 -9.48 -10.90
N LYS A 240 -9.56 -9.90 -10.82
CA LYS A 240 -9.04 -10.75 -9.74
C LYS A 240 -8.21 -10.00 -8.70
N SER A 241 -8.01 -8.69 -8.92
CA SER A 241 -7.30 -7.84 -7.97
C SER A 241 -8.17 -7.52 -6.76
N VAL A 242 -7.52 -7.36 -5.60
CA VAL A 242 -8.19 -7.03 -4.34
C VAL A 242 -7.49 -5.85 -3.67
N PHE A 243 -8.29 -4.90 -3.18
CA PHE A 243 -7.83 -3.85 -2.28
C PHE A 243 -8.62 -3.88 -0.97
N SER A 244 -7.95 -4.26 0.11
CA SER A 244 -8.49 -4.21 1.47
C SER A 244 -8.01 -2.95 2.19
N ASN A 245 -8.92 -2.10 2.61
CA ASN A 245 -8.63 -0.90 3.39
C ASN A 245 -9.24 -1.01 4.80
N CYS A 246 -8.40 -1.13 5.81
CA CYS A 246 -8.76 -1.04 7.23
C CYS A 246 -8.13 0.17 7.95
N GLY A 247 -7.20 0.87 7.28
CA GLY A 247 -6.61 2.11 7.74
C GLY A 247 -7.34 3.36 7.21
N THR A 248 -6.57 4.37 6.83
CA THR A 248 -7.06 5.56 6.15
C THR A 248 -6.56 5.58 4.71
N PHE A 249 -7.49 5.64 3.76
CA PHE A 249 -7.21 5.84 2.35
C PHE A 249 -7.74 7.21 1.92
N LYS A 250 -6.90 8.02 1.27
CA LYS A 250 -7.26 9.35 0.76
C LYS A 250 -6.94 9.46 -0.71
N MET A 251 -7.81 10.15 -1.44
CA MET A 251 -7.59 10.42 -2.86
C MET A 251 -8.12 11.79 -3.23
N ASP A 252 -7.29 12.57 -3.92
CA ASP A 252 -7.62 13.93 -4.37
C ASP A 252 -7.60 14.09 -5.90
N GLY A 253 -7.60 12.97 -6.65
CA GLY A 253 -7.74 12.98 -8.10
C GLY A 253 -9.17 13.20 -8.58
N ASN A 254 -9.38 13.65 -9.82
CA ASN A 254 -10.72 13.82 -10.41
C ASN A 254 -11.41 12.46 -10.71
N TRP A 255 -10.62 11.48 -11.10
CA TRP A 255 -11.04 10.09 -11.33
C TRP A 255 -10.35 9.24 -10.29
N GLY A 256 -11.12 8.45 -9.55
CA GLY A 256 -10.59 7.71 -8.43
C GLY A 256 -10.29 6.27 -8.77
N PHE A 257 -11.27 5.58 -9.33
CA PHE A 257 -11.19 4.15 -9.56
C PHE A 257 -11.69 3.81 -10.96
N ASN A 258 -10.90 3.05 -11.71
CA ASN A 258 -11.38 2.23 -12.82
C ASN A 258 -11.48 0.80 -12.30
N LEU A 259 -12.66 0.45 -11.79
CA LEU A 259 -12.85 -0.73 -10.95
C LEU A 259 -13.36 -1.93 -11.76
N SER A 260 -12.52 -2.96 -11.81
CA SER A 260 -12.89 -4.31 -12.27
C SER A 260 -12.84 -5.35 -11.16
N GLY A 261 -11.97 -5.16 -10.15
CA GLY A 261 -11.78 -6.10 -9.04
C GLY A 261 -12.64 -5.82 -7.80
N LEU A 262 -12.13 -6.20 -6.63
CA LEU A 262 -12.83 -6.04 -5.34
C LEU A 262 -12.15 -4.99 -4.46
N ILE A 263 -12.94 -4.06 -3.91
CA ILE A 263 -12.56 -3.20 -2.81
C ILE A 263 -13.30 -3.64 -1.56
N ILE A 264 -12.58 -3.87 -0.46
CA ILE A 264 -13.14 -4.12 0.87
C ILE A 264 -12.74 -2.95 1.77
N ASN A 265 -13.70 -2.20 2.28
CA ASN A 265 -13.45 -1.09 3.19
C ASN A 265 -14.00 -1.39 4.59
N THR A 266 -13.09 -1.56 5.55
CA THR A 266 -13.39 -1.61 6.99
C THR A 266 -12.81 -0.41 7.74
N GLY A 267 -12.02 0.44 7.06
CA GLY A 267 -11.44 1.67 7.58
C GLY A 267 -12.12 2.95 7.05
N ASN A 268 -11.35 4.03 6.97
CA ASN A 268 -11.80 5.31 6.43
C ASN A 268 -11.36 5.45 4.97
N MET A 269 -12.32 5.58 4.06
CA MET A 269 -12.06 5.87 2.65
C MET A 269 -12.56 7.28 2.32
N LEU A 270 -11.63 8.21 2.13
CA LEU A 270 -11.90 9.64 1.92
C LEU A 270 -11.52 10.04 0.50
N ILE A 271 -12.48 9.92 -0.43
CA ILE A 271 -12.28 10.26 -1.86
C ILE A 271 -13.36 11.24 -2.37
N PRO A 272 -13.61 12.36 -1.66
CA PRO A 272 -14.78 13.22 -1.89
C PRO A 272 -14.76 13.94 -3.25
N ASN A 273 -13.58 14.04 -3.88
CA ASN A 273 -13.35 14.74 -5.14
C ASN A 273 -13.25 13.77 -6.33
N SER A 274 -13.28 12.46 -6.08
CA SER A 274 -12.98 11.43 -7.08
C SER A 274 -14.22 10.60 -7.44
N SER A 275 -14.42 10.39 -8.74
CA SER A 275 -15.50 9.53 -9.26
C SER A 275 -15.04 8.08 -9.37
N ILE A 276 -15.95 7.12 -9.23
CA ILE A 276 -15.68 5.70 -9.50
C ILE A 276 -16.38 5.27 -10.78
N ALA A 277 -15.62 4.72 -11.72
CA ALA A 277 -16.17 4.06 -12.91
C ALA A 277 -15.97 2.55 -12.77
N PHE A 278 -17.06 1.79 -12.82
CA PHE A 278 -17.01 0.34 -12.88
C PHE A 278 -16.92 -0.10 -14.34
N SER A 279 -15.88 -0.84 -14.70
CA SER A 279 -15.64 -1.28 -16.08
C SER A 279 -16.07 -2.73 -16.35
N SER A 280 -16.48 -3.48 -15.32
CA SER A 280 -16.89 -4.89 -15.42
C SER A 280 -17.64 -5.37 -14.16
N THR A 281 -17.33 -6.55 -13.64
CA THR A 281 -17.91 -7.18 -12.44
C THR A 281 -17.40 -6.58 -11.12
N GLY A 282 -16.85 -5.37 -11.16
CA GLY A 282 -16.24 -4.69 -10.03
C GLY A 282 -17.17 -4.59 -8.82
N LYS A 283 -16.59 -4.77 -7.62
CA LYS A 283 -17.35 -4.78 -6.36
C LYS A 283 -16.73 -3.87 -5.32
N ILE A 284 -17.59 -3.21 -4.56
CA ILE A 284 -17.21 -2.52 -3.33
C ILE A 284 -17.99 -3.14 -2.18
N HIS A 285 -17.30 -3.61 -1.16
CA HIS A 285 -17.88 -4.00 0.11
C HIS A 285 -17.48 -2.99 1.17
N ASN A 286 -18.44 -2.21 1.66
CA ASN A 286 -18.21 -1.17 2.66
C ASN A 286 -18.82 -1.55 4.01
N TYR A 287 -17.99 -1.67 5.03
CA TYR A 287 -18.37 -1.95 6.42
C TYR A 287 -18.12 -0.78 7.36
N SER A 288 -17.62 0.34 6.83
CA SER A 288 -17.18 1.50 7.62
C SER A 288 -17.51 2.81 6.88
N VAL A 289 -16.66 3.82 6.94
CA VAL A 289 -16.92 5.12 6.34
C VAL A 289 -16.26 5.23 4.97
N MET A 290 -17.06 5.59 3.97
CA MET A 290 -16.60 5.92 2.63
C MET A 290 -17.23 7.24 2.17
N SER A 291 -16.43 8.10 1.55
CA SER A 291 -16.92 9.33 0.90
C SER A 291 -16.41 9.37 -0.53
N LEU A 292 -17.31 9.63 -1.47
CA LEU A 292 -17.12 9.54 -2.91
C LEU A 292 -17.68 10.80 -3.58
N LYS A 293 -17.20 11.14 -4.78
CA LYS A 293 -17.84 12.18 -5.58
C LYS A 293 -19.16 11.70 -6.18
N GLN A 294 -19.05 10.72 -7.06
CA GLN A 294 -20.13 10.11 -7.85
C GLN A 294 -19.70 8.72 -8.34
N ILE A 295 -20.64 7.91 -8.82
CA ILE A 295 -20.40 6.58 -9.36
C ILE A 295 -21.03 6.39 -10.75
N ASP A 296 -20.35 5.65 -11.62
CA ASP A 296 -20.92 5.10 -12.85
C ASP A 296 -20.77 3.58 -12.84
N MET A 297 -21.89 2.87 -12.74
CA MET A 297 -21.92 1.43 -12.54
C MET A 297 -22.14 0.65 -13.85
N ASP A 298 -21.36 -0.42 -14.04
CA ASP A 298 -21.65 -1.47 -15.02
C ASP A 298 -22.84 -2.32 -14.55
N PRO A 299 -23.69 -2.88 -15.43
CA PRO A 299 -24.80 -3.74 -15.04
C PRO A 299 -24.43 -5.00 -14.23
N ASN A 300 -23.16 -5.42 -14.17
CA ASN A 300 -22.73 -6.56 -13.36
C ASN A 300 -21.97 -6.16 -12.08
N SER A 301 -21.79 -4.86 -11.86
CA SER A 301 -21.13 -4.33 -10.67
C SER A 301 -22.04 -4.30 -9.44
N LEU A 302 -21.44 -4.19 -8.26
CA LEU A 302 -22.17 -4.20 -6.98
C LEU A 302 -21.49 -3.30 -5.95
N ILE A 303 -22.28 -2.53 -5.22
CA ILE A 303 -21.87 -1.98 -3.93
C ILE A 303 -22.68 -2.66 -2.82
N TYR A 304 -22.00 -3.43 -1.98
CA TYR A 304 -22.53 -3.93 -0.73
C TYR A 304 -22.15 -2.98 0.40
N ASN A 305 -23.12 -2.55 1.21
CA ASN A 305 -22.91 -1.56 2.25
C ASN A 305 -23.59 -1.96 3.58
N GLU A 306 -22.80 -2.02 4.64
CA GLU A 306 -23.25 -2.05 6.04
C GLU A 306 -22.81 -0.81 6.83
N GLY A 307 -21.87 -0.06 6.26
CA GLY A 307 -21.34 1.17 6.82
C GLY A 307 -22.10 2.42 6.38
N GLU A 308 -21.37 3.52 6.23
CA GLU A 308 -21.90 4.76 5.69
C GLU A 308 -21.11 5.16 4.44
N ILE A 309 -21.83 5.38 3.32
CA ILE A 309 -21.28 5.93 2.09
C ILE A 309 -21.88 7.32 1.88
N THR A 310 -21.04 8.32 1.66
CA THR A 310 -21.46 9.70 1.36
C THR A 310 -21.07 10.10 -0.05
N PHE A 311 -22.02 10.58 -0.83
CA PHE A 311 -21.78 11.18 -2.15
C PHE A 311 -21.75 12.70 -2.05
N SER A 312 -20.80 13.36 -2.72
CA SER A 312 -20.71 14.83 -2.75
C SER A 312 -21.43 15.43 -3.96
N GLU A 313 -21.61 14.69 -5.06
CA GLU A 313 -22.23 15.16 -6.30
C GLU A 313 -23.25 14.18 -6.91
N ALA A 314 -23.94 14.68 -7.94
CA ALA A 314 -24.98 14.09 -8.76
C ALA A 314 -24.45 14.03 -10.21
N PRO A 315 -24.18 12.87 -10.86
CA PRO A 315 -25.09 11.74 -10.98
C PRO A 315 -24.49 10.34 -10.70
N ASN A 316 -25.34 9.47 -10.14
CA ASN A 316 -25.03 8.06 -9.90
C ASN A 316 -25.86 7.18 -10.85
N THR A 317 -25.24 6.56 -11.85
CA THR A 317 -25.91 5.78 -12.90
C THR A 317 -25.90 4.28 -12.61
N ASN A 318 -26.93 3.57 -13.09
CA ASN A 318 -27.05 2.10 -13.05
C ASN A 318 -26.89 1.46 -11.66
N ILE A 319 -27.44 2.12 -10.63
CA ILE A 319 -27.16 1.75 -9.24
C ILE A 319 -27.54 0.30 -8.93
N ARG A 320 -26.66 -0.40 -8.21
CA ARG A 320 -26.85 -1.76 -7.70
C ARG A 320 -26.32 -1.83 -6.29
N PHE A 321 -27.21 -1.58 -5.34
CA PHE A 321 -26.88 -1.47 -3.93
C PHE A 321 -27.49 -2.61 -3.14
N ALA A 322 -26.66 -3.32 -2.38
CA ALA A 322 -27.09 -4.34 -1.45
C ALA A 322 -26.71 -3.95 -0.03
N GLY A 323 -27.57 -4.29 0.92
CA GLY A 323 -27.29 -4.22 2.35
C GLY A 323 -27.58 -5.55 3.04
N PRO A 324 -27.43 -5.60 4.37
CA PRO A 324 -27.71 -6.81 5.13
C PRO A 324 -29.12 -7.37 4.90
N GLY A 325 -29.24 -8.69 4.79
CA GLY A 325 -30.48 -9.40 4.48
C GLY A 325 -30.76 -9.57 2.98
N ALA A 326 -29.99 -8.94 2.09
CA ALA A 326 -30.07 -9.17 0.65
C ALA A 326 -29.39 -10.50 0.27
N GLY A 327 -29.75 -11.06 -0.90
CA GLY A 327 -29.10 -12.28 -1.42
C GLY A 327 -27.62 -12.08 -1.78
N GLU A 328 -27.21 -10.83 -1.93
CA GLU A 328 -25.84 -10.40 -2.21
C GLU A 328 -25.01 -10.16 -0.95
N GLN A 329 -25.56 -10.40 0.25
CA GLN A 329 -24.81 -10.32 1.51
C GLN A 329 -23.61 -11.28 1.48
N PRO A 330 -22.37 -10.76 1.64
CA PRO A 330 -21.19 -11.61 1.67
C PRO A 330 -21.24 -12.63 2.81
N GLU A 331 -20.78 -13.85 2.53
CA GLU A 331 -20.89 -15.01 3.45
C GLU A 331 -20.30 -14.78 4.85
N HIS A 332 -19.26 -13.95 4.96
CA HIS A 332 -18.62 -13.66 6.23
C HIS A 332 -19.43 -12.73 7.14
N SER A 333 -20.46 -12.04 6.60
CA SER A 333 -21.27 -11.13 7.38
C SER A 333 -22.60 -11.76 7.79
N ASP A 334 -22.91 -11.68 9.07
CA ASP A 334 -24.21 -12.02 9.67
C ASP A 334 -24.99 -10.78 10.14
N SER A 335 -24.55 -9.59 9.73
CA SER A 335 -25.11 -8.31 10.16
C SER A 335 -26.60 -8.25 9.85
N LYS A 336 -27.32 -7.52 10.72
CA LYS A 336 -28.75 -7.16 10.54
C LYS A 336 -28.95 -5.65 10.60
N ASN A 337 -27.86 -4.89 10.71
CA ASN A 337 -27.91 -3.44 10.74
C ASN A 337 -28.20 -2.89 9.35
N TYR A 338 -28.36 -1.57 9.26
CA TYR A 338 -28.57 -0.88 8.00
C TYR A 338 -27.25 -0.34 7.47
N GLY A 339 -27.00 -0.50 6.18
CA GLY A 339 -26.05 0.33 5.45
C GLY A 339 -26.68 1.69 5.13
N ARG A 340 -25.95 2.78 5.35
CA ARG A 340 -26.44 4.13 5.04
C ARG A 340 -25.79 4.72 3.80
N PHE A 341 -26.61 5.35 2.98
CA PHE A 341 -26.20 6.20 1.88
C PHE A 341 -26.62 7.65 2.15
N LYS A 342 -25.66 8.57 2.18
CA LYS A 342 -25.87 10.02 2.22
C LYS A 342 -25.82 10.57 0.80
N TRP A 343 -26.90 11.19 0.36
CA TRP A 343 -27.17 11.45 -1.06
C TRP A 343 -27.45 12.93 -1.37
N PRO A 344 -26.74 13.54 -2.33
CA PRO A 344 -26.94 14.95 -2.70
C PRO A 344 -28.06 15.09 -3.75
N GLY A 345 -29.21 15.59 -3.31
CA GLY A 345 -30.32 16.02 -4.19
C GLY A 345 -31.02 14.94 -5.04
N THR A 346 -31.85 15.41 -5.97
CA THR A 346 -32.69 14.58 -6.86
C THR A 346 -31.95 14.17 -8.13
N GLN A 347 -31.96 12.87 -8.47
CA GLN A 347 -31.30 12.32 -9.66
C GLN A 347 -32.31 11.92 -10.74
N SER A 348 -31.91 11.96 -12.02
CA SER A 348 -32.58 11.24 -13.09
C SER A 348 -31.89 9.90 -13.31
N ASN A 349 -32.22 8.89 -12.49
CA ASN A 349 -31.59 7.58 -12.63
C ASN A 349 -32.23 6.80 -13.79
N GLN A 350 -31.37 6.21 -14.64
CA GLN A 350 -31.81 5.55 -15.87
C GLN A 350 -32.30 4.11 -15.64
N SER A 351 -31.67 3.35 -14.73
CA SER A 351 -32.08 2.01 -14.31
C SER A 351 -31.35 1.57 -13.03
N GLY A 352 -31.86 0.61 -12.26
CA GLY A 352 -31.12 0.03 -11.13
C GLY A 352 -31.97 -0.72 -10.09
N TRP A 353 -31.34 -1.08 -8.97
CA TRP A 353 -32.03 -1.61 -7.79
C TRP A 353 -31.25 -1.33 -6.51
N ALA A 354 -31.99 -1.26 -5.40
CA ALA A 354 -31.41 -1.28 -4.06
C ALA A 354 -32.20 -2.27 -3.17
N ARG A 355 -31.48 -3.10 -2.42
CA ARG A 355 -32.05 -4.22 -1.67
C ARG A 355 -31.35 -4.47 -0.34
N GLY A 356 -32.03 -5.15 0.57
CA GLY A 356 -31.60 -5.37 1.94
C GLY A 356 -31.80 -4.14 2.82
N ASN A 357 -31.37 -4.26 4.08
CA ASN A 357 -31.44 -3.22 5.09
C ASN A 357 -30.53 -2.04 4.68
N LEU A 358 -31.08 -1.13 3.88
CA LEU A 358 -30.42 0.09 3.41
C LEU A 358 -31.22 1.30 3.82
N ASN A 359 -30.52 2.37 4.21
CA ASN A 359 -31.13 3.64 4.57
C ASN A 359 -30.53 4.76 3.71
N PHE A 360 -31.38 5.47 2.97
CA PHE A 360 -31.00 6.61 2.15
C PHE A 360 -31.41 7.90 2.84
N VAL A 361 -30.43 8.76 3.15
CA VAL A 361 -30.67 10.08 3.75
C VAL A 361 -30.14 11.18 2.81
N THR A 362 -30.83 12.31 2.74
CA THR A 362 -30.35 13.42 1.92
C THR A 362 -29.25 14.21 2.63
N THR A 363 -28.25 14.70 1.88
CA THR A 363 -27.31 15.72 2.36
C THR A 363 -27.82 17.14 2.13
N THR A 364 -28.99 17.30 1.50
CA THR A 364 -29.63 18.59 1.16
C THR A 364 -31.09 18.61 1.63
N PRO A 365 -31.37 18.78 2.95
CA PRO A 365 -32.70 18.63 3.53
C PRO A 365 -33.78 19.58 2.98
N ASN A 366 -33.36 20.72 2.41
CA ASN A 366 -34.27 21.77 1.94
C ASN A 366 -34.78 21.54 0.50
N SER A 367 -34.20 20.59 -0.26
CA SER A 367 -34.58 20.30 -1.65
C SER A 367 -35.36 18.98 -1.81
N VAL A 368 -35.42 18.17 -0.75
CA VAL A 368 -36.04 16.84 -0.76
C VAL A 368 -36.96 16.74 0.46
N ASN A 369 -38.27 16.51 0.27
CA ASN A 369 -39.21 16.35 1.38
C ASN A 369 -38.91 15.04 2.15
N ASP A 370 -38.06 15.16 3.17
CA ASP A 370 -37.40 14.08 3.92
C ASP A 370 -38.28 13.45 5.03
N ASN A 371 -39.51 13.95 5.20
CA ASN A 371 -40.40 13.55 6.29
C ASN A 371 -41.38 12.42 5.93
N SER A 372 -41.28 11.84 4.74
CA SER A 372 -42.12 10.70 4.35
C SER A 372 -41.25 9.47 4.09
N PRO A 373 -41.44 8.35 4.82
CA PRO A 373 -40.64 7.12 4.69
C PRO A 373 -40.72 6.44 3.30
N ASN A 374 -41.44 7.04 2.34
CA ASN A 374 -41.68 6.53 0.99
C ASN A 374 -41.27 7.51 -0.13
N ASN A 375 -40.53 8.58 0.15
CA ASN A 375 -40.24 9.63 -0.85
C ASN A 375 -38.92 9.41 -1.62
N SER A 376 -38.73 8.22 -2.18
CA SER A 376 -37.63 7.91 -3.11
C SER A 376 -37.57 8.90 -4.29
N ASN A 377 -38.72 9.45 -4.70
CA ASN A 377 -38.84 10.43 -5.78
C ASN A 377 -37.94 11.67 -5.60
N GLY A 378 -37.76 12.14 -4.36
CA GLY A 378 -36.94 13.31 -4.11
C GLY A 378 -35.44 13.05 -4.20
N MET A 379 -35.00 11.78 -4.10
CA MET A 379 -33.59 11.37 -4.22
C MET A 379 -33.28 10.78 -5.60
N PHE A 380 -34.24 10.08 -6.20
CA PHE A 380 -34.06 9.28 -7.43
C PHE A 380 -34.94 9.72 -8.61
N GLY A 381 -35.70 10.82 -8.44
CA GLY A 381 -36.57 11.38 -9.47
C GLY A 381 -37.88 10.60 -9.67
N GLN A 382 -38.80 11.16 -10.47
CA GLN A 382 -40.09 10.53 -10.81
C GLN A 382 -39.94 9.45 -11.89
N TRP A 383 -39.23 8.35 -11.65
CA TRP A 383 -39.10 7.28 -12.67
C TRP A 383 -39.13 5.89 -12.07
N ASN A 384 -39.93 5.01 -12.70
CA ASN A 384 -40.06 3.56 -12.45
C ASN A 384 -38.79 2.77 -12.81
N SER A 385 -37.61 3.38 -12.75
CA SER A 385 -36.35 2.82 -13.25
C SER A 385 -35.54 2.10 -12.19
N ILE A 386 -35.79 2.37 -10.90
CA ILE A 386 -35.11 1.70 -9.78
C ILE A 386 -36.09 0.88 -8.96
N ASN A 387 -35.75 -0.39 -8.76
CA ASN A 387 -36.50 -1.28 -7.89
C ASN A 387 -35.94 -1.25 -6.46
N PHE A 388 -36.79 -0.94 -5.49
CA PHE A 388 -36.50 -1.00 -4.07
C PHE A 388 -37.26 -2.18 -3.46
N ASP A 389 -36.63 -2.93 -2.56
CA ASP A 389 -37.37 -3.90 -1.74
C ASP A 389 -37.96 -3.27 -0.47
N ASP A 390 -38.82 -4.02 0.21
CA ASP A 390 -39.55 -3.59 1.40
C ASP A 390 -38.64 -3.34 2.63
N SER A 391 -37.35 -3.67 2.54
CA SER A 391 -36.37 -3.43 3.61
C SER A 391 -35.63 -2.10 3.46
N VAL A 392 -35.66 -1.48 2.28
CA VAL A 392 -35.07 -0.14 2.07
C VAL A 392 -35.87 0.94 2.80
N ARG A 393 -35.16 1.89 3.41
CA ARG A 393 -35.73 3.05 4.12
C ARG A 393 -35.20 4.36 3.52
N PHE A 394 -36.03 5.39 3.58
CA PHE A 394 -35.71 6.73 3.10
C PHE A 394 -35.90 7.75 4.22
N GLY A 395 -35.03 8.75 4.23
CA GLY A 395 -35.01 9.84 5.19
C GLY A 395 -34.62 9.41 6.60
N ASN A 396 -35.01 10.23 7.57
CA ASN A 396 -34.63 9.96 8.95
C ASN A 396 -35.34 8.71 9.49
N CYS A 397 -34.58 7.62 9.64
CA CYS A 397 -35.08 6.34 10.14
C CYS A 397 -34.54 6.08 11.55
N THR A 398 -35.37 6.31 12.57
CA THR A 398 -34.98 6.15 13.99
C THR A 398 -34.76 4.69 14.39
N SER A 399 -35.30 3.73 13.64
CA SER A 399 -35.08 2.29 13.84
C SER A 399 -33.88 1.74 13.06
N CYS A 400 -33.26 2.54 12.19
CA CYS A 400 -32.14 2.10 11.35
C CYS A 400 -30.81 2.30 12.07
N THR A 401 -30.33 1.26 12.74
CA THR A 401 -28.98 1.24 13.33
C THR A 401 -27.93 1.09 12.24
N VAL A 402 -26.91 1.95 12.25
CA VAL A 402 -25.79 1.93 11.29
C VAL A 402 -24.49 1.84 12.09
N ILE A 403 -23.60 0.94 11.68
CA ILE A 403 -22.29 0.76 12.32
C ILE A 403 -21.22 1.29 11.36
N THR A 404 -20.33 2.14 11.87
CA THR A 404 -19.25 2.77 11.07
C THR A 404 -17.86 2.44 11.61
N GLN A 405 -17.78 1.43 12.48
CA GLN A 405 -16.53 0.92 13.04
C GLN A 405 -16.53 -0.58 12.84
N TYR A 406 -15.51 -1.08 12.16
CA TYR A 406 -15.36 -2.51 11.87
C TYR A 406 -13.95 -2.94 12.28
N GLU A 407 -13.86 -3.90 13.21
CA GLU A 407 -12.61 -4.22 13.90
C GLU A 407 -11.71 -5.17 13.11
N GLN A 408 -12.26 -5.89 12.14
CA GLN A 408 -11.50 -6.86 11.35
C GLN A 408 -11.01 -6.24 10.05
N CYS A 409 -9.74 -6.47 9.72
CA CYS A 409 -9.18 -6.15 8.42
C CYS A 409 -9.23 -7.40 7.54
N ALA A 410 -9.83 -7.32 6.36
CA ALA A 410 -9.69 -8.40 5.38
C ALA A 410 -8.22 -8.51 4.95
N ASN A 411 -7.76 -9.72 4.68
CA ASN A 411 -6.41 -9.98 4.17
C ASN A 411 -6.25 -9.36 2.76
N ALA A 412 -5.00 -9.22 2.30
CA ALA A 412 -4.71 -8.63 0.98
C ALA A 412 -5.37 -9.39 -0.19
N ASP A 413 -5.61 -10.69 -0.02
CA ASP A 413 -6.27 -11.57 -1.00
C ASP A 413 -7.82 -11.55 -0.92
N GLY A 414 -8.38 -10.74 -0.02
CA GLY A 414 -9.83 -10.61 0.19
C GLY A 414 -10.44 -11.67 1.10
N THR A 415 -9.64 -12.61 1.60
CA THR A 415 -10.10 -13.54 2.63
C THR A 415 -10.22 -12.84 3.99
N TRP A 416 -11.04 -13.40 4.87
CA TRP A 416 -11.18 -12.89 6.22
C TRP A 416 -10.29 -13.68 7.18
N PRO A 417 -9.62 -13.02 8.15
CA PRO A 417 -8.89 -13.72 9.19
C PRO A 417 -9.81 -14.72 9.91
N ALA A 418 -9.32 -15.93 10.15
CA ALA A 418 -10.09 -16.91 10.92
C ALA A 418 -10.39 -16.32 12.29
N ILE A 419 -11.69 -16.22 12.64
CA ILE A 419 -12.11 -15.89 14.00
C ILE A 419 -11.61 -17.04 14.89
N ARG A 420 -10.52 -16.81 15.63
CA ARG A 420 -10.11 -17.78 16.66
C ARG A 420 -11.22 -17.77 17.72
N PRO A 421 -11.86 -18.90 18.02
CA PRO A 421 -12.75 -18.95 19.17
C PRO A 421 -11.88 -18.97 20.43
N SER A 422 -11.63 -17.81 21.02
CA SER A 422 -11.13 -17.76 22.40
C SER A 422 -11.58 -16.49 23.10
N TYR A 423 -12.52 -16.68 24.02
CA TYR A 423 -12.74 -15.99 25.29
C TYR A 423 -12.27 -14.53 25.41
N ASP A 424 -13.25 -13.66 25.68
CA ASP A 424 -13.08 -12.33 26.30
C ASP A 424 -12.18 -11.34 25.56
N CYS A 425 -12.56 -10.97 24.33
CA CYS A 425 -12.29 -9.61 23.86
C CYS A 425 -13.42 -8.70 24.34
N ILE A 426 -13.15 -7.96 25.41
CA ILE A 426 -13.95 -6.84 25.89
C ILE A 426 -14.14 -5.87 24.72
N PRO A 427 -15.38 -5.52 24.30
CA PRO A 427 -15.60 -4.55 23.24
C PRO A 427 -15.06 -3.19 23.70
N VAL A 428 -14.03 -2.70 23.02
CA VAL A 428 -13.44 -1.39 23.30
C VAL A 428 -14.38 -0.32 22.73
N ASN A 429 -15.10 0.36 23.62
CA ASN A 429 -15.89 1.58 23.38
C ASN A 429 -16.49 1.74 21.97
N ARG A 430 -17.66 1.12 21.78
CA ARG A 430 -18.56 1.38 20.65
C ARG A 430 -18.93 2.86 20.62
N HIS A 431 -18.45 3.61 19.63
CA HIS A 431 -19.11 4.86 19.27
C HIS A 431 -20.22 4.55 18.28
N VAL A 432 -21.37 4.15 18.83
CA VAL A 432 -22.64 4.24 18.12
C VAL A 432 -22.90 5.72 17.87
N ARG A 433 -22.68 6.20 16.64
CA ARG A 433 -23.23 7.50 16.22
C ARG A 433 -24.72 7.34 15.95
N THR A 434 -25.50 7.18 17.01
CA THR A 434 -26.88 7.67 17.01
C THR A 434 -26.78 9.18 17.13
N HIS A 435 -27.30 9.88 16.11
CA HIS A 435 -27.47 11.33 16.01
C HIS A 435 -26.29 12.13 15.42
N LEU A 436 -26.47 12.60 14.18
CA LEU A 436 -26.81 14.01 13.89
C LEU A 436 -27.83 14.03 12.76
#